data_AF-A0A9D4GAY6-F1
#
_entry.id   AF-A0A9D4GAY6-F1
#
_cell.length_a   1.000
_cell.length_b   1.000
_cell.length_c   1.000
_cell.angle_alpha   90.00
_cell.angle_beta   90.00
_cell.angle_gamma   90.00
#
_symmetry.space_group_name_H-M   'P 1'
#
loop_
_entity.id
_entity.type
_entity.pdbx_description
1 polymer ?
#
loop_
_entity_poly.entity_id
_entity_poly.type
_entity_poly.pdbx_seq_one_letter_code
_entity_poly.pdbx_strand_id
1 'polypeptide(L)'
;MNTTFGGIINGTNQSSFHLDVFAPAAALFIGNYTVFLNTNISVTCPYAPGNSAMSRFTWFHANTSNIGSHQNLSLSSVQLSDEGYYK
;
A
#
# COMPACT_ATOMS: atom_id res chain seq x y z
N MET A 1 22.33 -18.91 -16.33
CA MET A 1 23.81 -18.97 -16.25
C MET A 1 24.15 -19.98 -15.17
N ASN A 2 24.92 -21.01 -15.50
CA ASN A 2 25.23 -22.13 -14.61
C ASN A 2 26.68 -21.95 -14.14
N THR A 3 26.93 -21.74 -12.85
CA THR A 3 28.29 -21.65 -12.32
C THR A 3 28.63 -22.90 -11.51
N THR A 4 29.46 -23.76 -12.10
CA THR A 4 30.17 -24.85 -11.43
C THR A 4 31.33 -24.29 -10.60
N PHE A 5 31.38 -24.62 -9.32
CA PHE A 5 32.51 -24.28 -8.44
C PHE A 5 33.69 -25.22 -8.72
N GLY A 6 34.77 -24.69 -9.30
CA GLY A 6 36.04 -25.38 -9.48
C GLY A 6 37.02 -25.06 -8.35
N GLY A 7 37.61 -26.12 -7.76
CA GLY A 7 38.89 -26.08 -7.04
C GLY A 7 38.84 -25.62 -5.58
N ILE A 8 39.09 -26.54 -4.65
CA ILE A 8 39.32 -26.24 -3.22
C ILE A 8 40.76 -25.73 -3.06
N ILE A 9 40.91 -24.43 -2.82
CA ILE A 9 42.16 -23.80 -2.35
C ILE A 9 42.01 -23.53 -0.85
N ASN A 10 43.09 -23.69 -0.07
CA ASN A 10 43.12 -23.50 1.38
C ASN A 10 42.81 -22.05 1.77
N GLY A 11 41.51 -21.76 1.88
CA GLY A 11 40.92 -20.50 2.25
C GLY A 11 39.41 -20.70 2.33
N THR A 12 38.75 -20.09 3.30
CA THR A 12 37.29 -20.15 3.43
C THR A 12 36.66 -19.45 2.23
N ASN A 13 36.33 -20.20 1.17
CA ASN A 13 35.56 -19.69 0.05
C ASN A 13 34.17 -19.33 0.56
N GLN A 14 33.92 -18.04 0.78
CA GLN A 14 32.61 -17.55 1.19
C GLN A 14 31.86 -17.11 -0.08
N SER A 15 30.82 -17.86 -0.44
CA SER A 15 29.89 -17.46 -1.51
C SER A 15 28.58 -16.99 -0.88
N SER A 16 28.07 -15.86 -1.37
CA SER A 16 26.75 -15.34 -1.02
C SER A 16 25.86 -15.34 -2.26
N PHE A 17 24.56 -15.51 -2.05
CA PHE A 17 23.54 -15.28 -3.06
C PHE A 17 22.50 -14.32 -2.51
N HIS A 18 21.91 -13.50 -3.37
CA HIS A 18 20.81 -12.61 -3.02
C HIS A 18 19.50 -13.35 -3.25
N LEU A 19 18.64 -13.39 -2.23
CA LEU A 19 17.28 -13.91 -2.35
C LEU A 19 16.30 -12.74 -2.30
N ASP A 20 15.66 -12.47 -3.43
CA ASP A 20 14.56 -11.51 -3.52
C ASP A 20 13.24 -12.24 -3.25
N VAL A 21 12.60 -11.92 -2.13
CA VAL A 21 11.25 -12.43 -1.81
C VAL A 21 10.22 -11.36 -2.21
N PHE A 22 9.40 -11.66 -3.22
CA PHE A 22 8.32 -10.75 -3.66
C PHE A 22 7.13 -10.79 -2.71
N ALA A 23 6.78 -9.64 -2.14
CA ALA A 23 5.64 -9.42 -1.28
C ALA A 23 4.93 -8.13 -1.72
N PRO A 24 3.72 -8.21 -2.32
CA PRO A 24 2.99 -7.01 -2.74
C PRO A 24 2.53 -6.21 -1.52
N ALA A 25 2.45 -4.89 -1.67
CA ALA A 25 1.84 -4.05 -0.66
C ALA A 25 0.32 -4.26 -0.63
N ALA A 26 -0.29 -4.21 0.55
CA ALA A 26 -1.71 -4.46 0.75
C ALA A 26 -2.38 -3.31 1.51
N ALA A 27 -3.50 -2.80 0.99
CA ALA A 27 -4.33 -1.85 1.71
C ALA A 27 -4.98 -2.54 2.92
N LEU A 28 -5.02 -1.84 4.05
CA LEU A 28 -5.62 -2.32 5.30
C LEU A 28 -7.01 -1.69 5.50
N PHE A 29 -7.86 -2.39 6.25
CA PHE A 29 -9.20 -1.89 6.57
C PHE A 29 -9.13 -0.66 7.49
N ILE A 30 -9.79 0.42 7.08
CA ILE A 30 -9.73 1.72 7.76
C ILE A 30 -10.73 1.79 8.93
N GLY A 31 -11.74 0.93 8.97
CA GLY A 31 -12.78 0.97 10.00
C GLY A 31 -14.04 1.70 9.55
N ASN A 32 -15.00 1.82 10.47
CA ASN A 32 -16.20 2.63 10.31
C ASN A 32 -16.02 3.96 11.03
N TYR A 33 -16.42 5.05 10.39
CA TYR A 33 -16.35 6.40 10.95
C TYR A 33 -17.74 7.02 11.01
N THR A 34 -18.06 7.65 12.14
CA THR A 34 -19.23 8.53 12.26
C THR A 34 -18.76 9.97 12.16
N VAL A 35 -19.25 10.69 11.17
CA VAL A 35 -18.83 12.07 10.86
C VAL A 35 -20.04 12.98 10.87
N PHE A 36 -19.88 14.19 11.39
CA PHE A 36 -20.96 15.17 11.43
C PHE A 36 -21.02 15.99 10.13
N LEU A 37 -22.22 16.43 9.77
CA LEU A 37 -22.44 17.29 8.62
C LEU A 37 -21.66 18.59 8.72
N ASN A 38 -21.23 19.13 7.57
CA ASN A 38 -20.46 20.36 7.42
C ASN A 38 -19.09 20.35 8.13
N THR A 39 -18.58 19.17 8.48
CA THR A 39 -17.21 19.03 8.98
C THR A 39 -16.24 18.70 7.86
N ASN A 40 -14.95 18.96 8.11
CA ASN A 40 -13.87 18.56 7.22
C ASN A 40 -13.18 17.34 7.83
N ILE A 41 -12.95 16.32 7.03
CA ILE A 41 -12.24 15.12 7.46
C ILE A 41 -11.07 14.83 6.52
N SER A 42 -10.05 14.18 7.08
CA SER A 42 -8.94 13.61 6.32
C SER A 42 -8.74 12.18 6.79
N VAL A 43 -8.80 11.24 5.84
CA VAL A 43 -8.61 9.82 6.07
C VAL A 43 -7.38 9.37 5.32
N THR A 44 -6.45 8.74 6.03
CA THR A 44 -5.23 8.19 5.45
C THR A 44 -5.44 6.71 5.16
N CYS A 45 -5.14 6.25 3.94
CA CYS A 45 -5.16 4.84 3.59
C CYS A 45 -4.01 4.12 4.32
N PRO A 46 -4.31 3.24 5.29
CA PRO A 46 -3.30 2.42 5.91
C PRO A 46 -2.93 1.29 4.94
N TYR A 47 -1.64 1.00 4.82
CA TYR A 47 -1.16 -0.11 3.98
C TYR A 47 -0.04 -0.87 4.69
N ALA A 48 0.01 -2.18 4.48
CA ALA A 48 1.16 -3.00 4.82
C ALA A 48 2.20 -2.83 3.69
N PRO A 49 3.40 -2.30 4.00
CA PRO A 49 4.44 -2.14 3.00
C PRO A 49 4.89 -3.51 2.48
N GLY A 50 4.98 -3.62 1.16
CA GLY A 50 5.59 -4.77 0.49
C GLY A 50 7.10 -4.62 0.37
N ASN A 51 7.75 -5.60 -0.24
CA ASN A 51 9.16 -5.47 -0.66
C ASN A 51 9.31 -4.55 -1.90
N SER A 52 8.18 -4.14 -2.49
CA SER A 52 8.07 -3.22 -3.61
C SER A 52 7.54 -1.88 -3.10
N ALA A 53 8.17 -0.77 -3.49
CA ALA A 53 7.68 0.55 -3.12
C ALA A 53 6.25 0.76 -3.67
N MET A 54 5.27 0.89 -2.78
CA MET A 54 3.89 1.18 -3.17
C MET A 54 3.84 2.62 -3.69
N SER A 55 3.53 2.79 -4.99
CA SER A 55 3.67 4.08 -5.67
C SER A 55 2.35 4.73 -6.05
N ARG A 56 1.21 4.06 -5.87
CA ARG A 56 -0.10 4.52 -6.36
C ARG A 56 -1.20 4.24 -5.35
N PHE A 57 -1.96 5.28 -5.02
CA PHE A 57 -3.20 5.21 -4.25
C PHE A 57 -4.35 5.62 -5.14
N THR A 58 -5.52 5.03 -4.93
CA THR A 58 -6.74 5.42 -5.63
C THR A 58 -7.92 5.19 -4.72
N TRP A 59 -8.70 6.23 -4.49
CA TRP A 59 -9.90 6.20 -3.66
C TRP A 59 -11.14 6.10 -4.52
N PHE A 60 -12.07 5.27 -4.10
CA PHE A 60 -13.39 5.18 -4.68
C PHE A 60 -14.47 5.38 -3.63
N HIS A 61 -15.56 6.03 -4.03
CA HIS A 61 -16.79 6.14 -3.24
C HIS A 61 -17.90 5.31 -3.89
N ALA A 62 -18.68 4.61 -3.06
CA ALA A 62 -19.83 3.82 -3.46
C ALA A 62 -19.56 2.84 -4.64
N ASN A 63 -18.31 2.37 -4.78
CA ASN A 63 -17.81 1.52 -5.87
C ASN A 63 -17.85 2.10 -7.30
N THR A 64 -18.14 3.39 -7.49
CA THR A 64 -18.45 3.94 -8.83
C THR A 64 -17.47 4.99 -9.32
N SER A 65 -17.05 5.94 -8.48
CA SER A 65 -16.23 7.08 -8.91
C SER A 65 -14.87 7.10 -8.23
N ASN A 66 -13.82 7.37 -9.01
CA ASN A 66 -12.52 7.75 -8.47
C ASN A 66 -12.64 9.17 -7.90
N ILE A 67 -12.33 9.32 -6.62
CA ILE A 67 -12.45 10.58 -5.87
C ILE A 67 -11.10 11.07 -5.33
N GLY A 68 -10.00 10.38 -5.63
CA GLY A 68 -8.67 10.78 -5.15
C GLY A 68 -7.56 9.80 -5.54
N SER A 69 -6.33 10.31 -5.64
CA SER A 69 -5.14 9.56 -6.05
C SER A 69 -3.98 9.61 -5.04
N HIS A 70 -4.21 10.23 -3.89
CA HIS A 70 -3.20 10.36 -2.83
C HIS A 70 -3.47 9.35 -1.71
N GLN A 71 -2.46 9.08 -0.87
CA GLN A 71 -2.67 8.23 0.30
C GLN A 71 -3.75 8.79 1.22
N ASN A 72 -3.86 10.13 1.30
CA ASN A 72 -4.90 10.79 2.08
C ASN A 72 -6.07 11.18 1.18
N LEU A 73 -7.29 10.87 1.63
CA LEU A 73 -8.53 11.41 1.11
C LEU A 73 -9.01 12.52 2.04
N SER A 74 -9.31 13.69 1.49
CA SER A 74 -9.88 14.80 2.24
C SER A 74 -11.26 15.14 1.70
N LEU A 75 -12.25 15.14 2.59
CA LEU A 75 -13.60 15.60 2.30
C LEU A 75 -13.82 16.92 3.05
N SER A 76 -14.30 17.91 2.32
CA SER A 76 -14.60 19.24 2.88
C SER A 76 -16.09 19.46 2.91
N SER A 77 -16.60 20.02 4.00
CA SER A 77 -18.03 20.30 4.19
C SER A 77 -18.90 19.07 3.93
N VAL A 78 -18.63 17.97 4.65
CA VAL A 78 -19.30 16.67 4.48
C VAL A 78 -20.84 16.81 4.46
N GLN A 79 -21.48 16.22 3.46
CA GLN A 79 -22.93 16.20 3.26
C GLN A 79 -23.49 14.78 3.40
N LEU A 80 -24.82 14.67 3.49
CA LEU A 80 -25.52 13.37 3.52
C LEU A 80 -25.21 12.50 2.28
N SER A 81 -24.93 13.10 1.13
CA SER A 81 -24.55 12.39 -0.10
C SER A 81 -23.17 11.72 -0.03
N ASP A 82 -22.31 12.15 0.91
CA ASP A 82 -20.97 11.58 1.08
C ASP A 82 -21.01 10.30 1.93
N GLU A 83 -22.17 9.96 2.51
CA GLU A 83 -22.36 8.69 3.20
C GLU A 83 -22.16 7.51 2.25
N GLY A 84 -21.46 6.49 2.72
CA GLY A 84 -21.28 5.24 1.97
C GLY A 84 -19.93 4.56 2.22
N TYR A 85 -19.64 3.60 1.38
CA TYR A 85 -18.40 2.82 1.43
C TYR A 85 -17.28 3.48 0.64
N TYR A 86 -16.10 3.53 1.25
CA TYR A 86 -14.86 4.03 0.66
C TYR A 86 -13.86 2.87 0.51
N LYS A 87 -13.13 2.82 -0.61
CA LYS A 87 -12.07 1.82 -0.88
C LYS A 87 -10.87 2.44 -1.56
#